data_AF-A0A7X2VJ34-F1
#
_entry.id   AF-A0A7X2VJ34-F1
#
_cell.length_a   1.000
_cell.length_b   1.000
_cell.length_c   1.000
_cell.angle_alpha   90.00
_cell.angle_beta   90.00
_cell.angle_gamma   90.00
#
_symmetry.space_group_name_H-M   'P 1'
#
loop_
_entity.id
_entity.type
_entity.pdbx_description
1 polymer ?
#
loop_
_entity_poly.entity_id
_entity_poly.type
_entity_poly.pdbx_seq_one_letter_code
_entity_poly.pdbx_strand_id
1 'polypeptide(L)' 'MIQMIFTFCSHLLFISFAYHLLSTVVQWERFLKVSADTAVKIRLLILLISISVGYLTSSFFISIYEFSRQLFNGNF' A
#
# COMPACT_ATOMS: atom_id res chain seq x y z
N MET A 1 -21.58 7.03 -3.06
CA MET A 1 -21.38 5.69 -2.44
C MET A 1 -20.40 4.83 -3.24
N ILE A 2 -20.58 4.66 -4.55
CA ILE A 2 -19.68 3.88 -5.42
C ILE A 2 -18.22 4.36 -5.34
N GLN A 3 -17.98 5.67 -5.37
CA GLN A 3 -16.62 6.23 -5.27
C GLN A 3 -15.93 5.85 -3.94
N MET A 4 -16.65 5.91 -2.81
CA MET A 4 -16.07 5.53 -1.50
C MET A 4 -15.69 4.05 -1.46
N ILE A 5 -16.53 3.17 -2.02
CA ILE A 5 -16.24 1.73 -2.10
C ILE A 5 -15.03 1.50 -3.02
N PHE A 6 -14.97 2.17 -4.16
CA PHE A 6 -13.85 2.06 -5.09
C PHE A 6 -12.53 2.52 -4.44
N THR A 7 -12.53 3.68 -3.78
CA THR A 7 -11.37 4.20 -3.03
C THR A 7 -10.92 3.22 -1.96
N PHE A 8 -11.85 2.69 -1.17
CA PHE A 8 -11.55 1.73 -0.12
C PHE A 8 -10.95 0.43 -0.67
N CYS A 9 -11.56 -0.14 -1.72
CA CYS A 9 -11.06 -1.33 -2.40
C CYS A 9 -9.67 -1.10 -3.03
N SER A 10 -9.43 0.08 -3.61
CA SER A 10 -8.12 0.45 -4.15
C SER A 10 -7.05 0.43 -3.06
N HIS A 11 -7.31 1.06 -1.90
CA HIS A 11 -6.37 1.04 -0.78
C HIS A 11 -6.05 -0.39 -0.34
N LEU A 12 -7.08 -1.24 -0.16
CA LEU A 12 -6.86 -2.64 0.24
C LEU A 12 -6.04 -3.43 -0.78
N LEU A 13 -6.27 -3.20 -2.08
CA LEU A 13 -5.48 -3.83 -3.14
C LEU A 13 -4.01 -3.43 -3.08
N PHE A 14 -3.70 -2.14 -3.02
CA PHE A 14 -2.32 -1.67 -2.99
C PHE A 14 -1.60 -2.02 -1.68
N ILE A 15 -2.30 -2.04 -0.54
CA ILE A 15 -1.73 -2.53 0.73
C ILE A 15 -1.39 -4.02 0.63
N SER A 16 -2.28 -4.82 0.06
CA SER A 16 -2.03 -6.25 -0.14
C SER A 16 -0.85 -6.48 -1.08
N PHE A 17 -0.75 -5.69 -2.14
CA PHE A 17 0.36 -5.75 -3.09
C PHE A 17 1.69 -5.35 -2.45
N ALA A 18 1.70 -4.25 -1.69
CA ALA A 18 2.87 -3.80 -0.92
C ALA A 18 3.31 -4.86 0.09
N TYR A 19 2.37 -5.49 0.79
CA TYR A 19 2.66 -6.57 1.73
C TYR A 19 3.28 -7.78 1.05
N HIS A 20 2.73 -8.20 -0.09
CA HIS A 20 3.29 -9.31 -0.84
C HIS A 20 4.71 -9.00 -1.32
N LEU A 21 4.95 -7.80 -1.87
CA LEU A 21 6.27 -7.37 -2.32
C LEU A 21 7.28 -7.31 -1.17
N LEU A 22 6.93 -6.65 -0.06
CA LEU A 22 7.81 -6.58 1.10
C LEU A 22 8.11 -7.96 1.68
N SER A 23 7.11 -8.85 1.74
CA SER A 23 7.30 -10.19 2.29
C SER A 23 8.16 -11.09 1.39
N THR A 24 7.96 -11.02 0.06
CA THR A 24 8.61 -11.94 -0.89
C THR A 24 9.95 -11.44 -1.42
N VAL A 25 10.10 -10.13 -1.65
CA VAL A 25 11.29 -9.57 -2.30
C VAL A 25 12.36 -9.17 -1.29
N VAL A 26 11.97 -8.72 -0.10
CA VAL A 26 12.93 -8.25 0.90
C VAL A 26 13.47 -9.44 1.71
N GLN A 27 14.78 -9.63 1.67
CA GLN A 27 15.48 -10.65 2.45
C GLN A 27 15.64 -10.19 3.91
N TRP A 28 14.56 -10.22 4.69
CA TRP A 28 14.54 -9.73 6.08
C TRP A 28 15.58 -10.38 7.00
N GLU A 29 15.96 -11.62 6.75
CA GLU A 29 17.04 -12.33 7.47
C GLU A 29 18.41 -11.64 7.36
N ARG A 30 18.62 -10.90 6.28
CA ARG A 30 19.87 -10.17 6.01
C ARG A 30 19.87 -8.78 6.67
N PHE A 31 18.70 -8.18 6.87
CA PHE A 31 18.53 -6.86 7.48
C PHE A 31 18.34 -6.93 8.99
N LEU A 32 17.66 -7.97 9.49
CA LEU A 32 17.29 -8.13 10.88
C LEU A 32 17.66 -9.54 11.33
N LYS A 33 18.28 -9.65 12.51
CA LYS A 33 18.64 -10.95 13.08
C LYS A 33 17.36 -11.70 13.46
N VAL A 34 16.96 -12.66 12.63
CA VAL A 34 15.73 -13.43 12.83
C VAL A 34 15.95 -14.43 13.97
N SER A 35 15.24 -14.21 15.08
CA SER A 35 15.00 -15.19 16.13
C SER A 35 13.50 -15.47 16.22
N ALA A 36 13.10 -16.57 16.87
CA ALA A 36 11.67 -16.94 16.98
C ALA A 36 10.80 -15.80 17.58
N ASP A 37 11.34 -15.04 18.54
CA ASP A 37 10.68 -13.86 19.13
C ASP A 37 10.62 -12.67 18.16
N THR A 38 11.66 -12.47 17.36
CA THR A 38 11.77 -11.33 16.44
C THR A 38 10.99 -11.54 15.15
N ALA A 39 10.72 -12.78 14.75
CA ALA A 39 9.97 -13.11 13.55
C ALA A 39 8.56 -12.49 13.55
N VAL A 40 7.87 -12.50 14.70
CA VAL A 40 6.55 -11.87 14.84
C VAL A 40 6.65 -10.35 14.71
N LYS A 41 7.65 -9.74 15.35
CA LYS A 41 7.91 -8.29 15.29
C LYS A 41 8.22 -7.83 13.86
N ILE A 42 8.98 -8.62 13.10
CA ILE A 42 9.28 -8.36 11.69
C ILE A 42 7.99 -8.40 10.85
N ARG A 43 7.12 -9.41 11.05
CA ARG A 43 5.84 -9.49 10.33
C ARG A 43 4.94 -8.28 10.62
N LEU A 44 4.87 -7.83 11.87
CA LEU A 44 4.13 -6.62 12.25
C LEU A 44 4.73 -5.36 11.60
N LEU A 45 6.06 -5.26 11.53
CA LEU A 45 6.75 -4.16 10.87
C LEU A 45 6.47 -4.15 9.37
N ILE A 46 6.54 -5.31 8.71
CA ILE A 46 6.16 -5.46 7.30
C ILE A 46 4.71 -5.00 7.09
N LEU A 47 3.78 -5.46 7.94
CA LEU A 47 2.38 -5.06 7.85
C LEU A 47 2.21 -3.54 7.95
N LEU A 48 2.88 -2.91 8.92
CA LEU A 48 2.80 -1.46 9.14
C LEU A 48 3.33 -0.68 7.93
N ILE A 49 4.50 -1.06 7.42
CA ILE A 49 5.09 -0.43 6.22
C ILE A 49 4.19 -0.65 5.01
N SER A 50 3.60 -1.82 4.87
CA SER A 50 2.71 -2.15 3.75
C SER A 50 1.44 -1.30 3.76
N ILE A 51 0.88 -1.03 4.94
CA ILE A 51 -0.26 -0.12 5.10
C ILE A 51 0.16 1.29 4.65
N SER A 52 1.28 1.80 5.13
CA SER A 52 1.75 3.15 4.79
C SER A 52 2.06 3.29 3.29
N VAL A 53 2.85 2.38 2.73
CA VAL A 53 3.27 2.42 1.32
C VAL A 53 2.10 2.14 0.38
N GLY A 54 1.27 1.14 0.69
CA GLY A 54 0.08 0.81 -0.09
C GLY A 54 -0.96 1.94 -0.08
N TYR A 55 -1.19 2.56 1.08
CA TYR A 55 -2.07 3.73 1.17
C TYR A 55 -1.53 4.91 0.36
N LEU A 56 -0.24 5.23 0.48
CA LEU A 56 0.38 6.34 -0.24
C LEU A 56 0.32 6.12 -1.76
N THR A 57 0.64 4.90 -2.20
CA THR A 57 0.61 4.52 -3.62
C THR A 57 -0.81 4.59 -4.16
N SER A 58 -1.78 4.01 -3.46
CA SER A 58 -3.19 4.11 -3.88
C SER A 58 -3.67 5.56 -3.93
N SER A 59 -3.30 6.38 -2.94
CA SER A 59 -3.70 7.80 -2.90
C SER A 59 -3.15 8.55 -4.11
N PHE A 60 -1.89 8.30 -4.48
CA PHE A 60 -1.28 8.87 -5.67
C PHE A 60 -2.05 8.52 -6.95
N PHE A 61 -2.40 7.26 -7.16
CA PHE A 61 -3.19 6.84 -8.34
C PHE A 61 -4.60 7.43 -8.35
N ILE A 62 -5.26 7.53 -7.19
CA ILE A 62 -6.57 8.16 -7.07
C ILE A 62 -6.48 9.65 -7.42
N SER A 63 -5.46 10.36 -6.93
CA SER A 63 -5.24 11.78 -7.26
C SER A 63 -4.99 11.98 -8.75
N ILE A 64 -4.24 11.10 -9.42
CA ILE A 64 -4.07 11.14 -10.88
C ILE A 64 -5.42 10.95 -11.58
N TYR A 65 -6.21 10.00 -11.13
CA TYR A 65 -7.54 9.74 -11.71
C TYR A 65 -8.48 10.94 -11.56
N GLU A 66 -8.52 11.55 -10.38
CA GLU A 66 -9.33 12.74 -10.11
C GLU A 66 -8.86 13.94 -10.94
N PHE A 67 -7.55 14.17 -11.00
CA PHE A 67 -6.96 15.22 -11.84
C PHE A 67 -7.29 15.00 -13.33
N SER A 68 -7.18 13.76 -13.81
CA SER A 68 -7.55 13.40 -15.18
C SER A 68 -9.03 13.69 -15.44
N ARG A 69 -9.92 13.36 -14.50
CA ARG A 69 -11.36 13.67 -14.63
C ARG A 69 -11.64 15.17 -14.68
N GLN A 70 -10.93 15.97 -13.88
CA GLN A 70 -11.07 17.44 -13.88
C GLN A 70 -10.62 18.02 -15.23
N LEU A 71 -9.48 17.55 -15.76
CA LEU A 71 -8.98 17.87 -17.09
C LEU A 71 -10.01 17.59 -18.19
N PHE A 72 -10.55 16.38 -18.24
CA PHE A 72 -11.51 15.99 -19.27
C PHE A 72 -12.85 16.72 -19.16
N ASN A 73 -13.28 17.08 -17.95
CA ASN A 73 -14.52 17.81 -17.73
C ASN A 73 -14.37 19.34 -17.92
N GLY A 74 -13.17 19.84 -18.19
CA GLY A 74 -12.93 21.27 -18.40
C GLY A 74 -13.09 22.15 -17.15
N ASN A 75 -13.16 21.54 -15.96
CA ASN A 75 -13.26 22.26 -14.70
C ASN A 75 -11.84 22.49 -14.16
N PHE A 76 -11.20 23.58 -14.59
CA PHE A 76 -9.98 24.11 -14.00
C PHE A 76 -10.25 25.41 -13.24
#